data_AF-A0A1V2PJ84-F1
#
_entry.id   AF-A0A1V2PJ84-F1
#
_cell.length_a   1.000
_cell.length_b   1.000
_cell.length_c   1.000
_cell.angle_alpha   90.00
_cell.angle_beta   90.00
_cell.angle_gamma   90.00
#
_symmetry.space_group_name_H-M   'P 1'
#
loop_
_entity.id
_entity.type
_entity.pdbx_description
1 polymer ?
#
loop_
_entity_poly.entity_id
_entity_poly.type
_entity_poly.pdbx_seq_one_letter_code
_entity_poly.pdbx_strand_id
1 'polypeptide(L)'
;MRTVAAIALAAVLAPLPAFAGDDPSIRSTDSAGTAYAVHSRAATVAQPRAGARLTSTGGCADATAPGVEVCLAVDTAKRSSKAGADRRAAAAVPQWCQQLGTGATSMLRTEACTVSPGTLTVRRTQSGVTRVTGLMRFTVYQHTTTSVTSPVWTHQVTVTADFVSGDAKGTEVRGVADCSGECADHSQSFPLATLSASGASVSGESSFEWPVEFDERGTATPWWTLSFRAPPIAEPHPLDVPTAAEVRCDNELPGVSSPGCVFAASVPVITWYSSALPAYGRHIKEAQASGLPGSPGSGRPLHRLTNPAFQEVNRATSCPSSLPRPSDKSCDEYPFASTYEGGYTGGGTGGRTFEWCEIADSDTHRIGRTGPGFSACMIDEEENSGAGRELNTLLYIPYRVLDNDPFHVEIQ
;
A
#
# COMPACT_ATOMS: atom_id res chain seq x y z
N MET A 1 -31.85 32.22 -57.06
CA MET A 1 -31.18 33.28 -56.28
C MET A 1 -31.30 32.99 -54.80
N ARG A 2 -30.18 32.74 -54.11
CA ARG A 2 -29.87 33.20 -52.73
C ARG A 2 -28.59 32.50 -52.27
N THR A 3 -27.50 33.23 -52.37
CA THR A 3 -26.16 32.82 -51.92
C THR A 3 -26.12 32.89 -50.39
N VAL A 4 -25.57 31.86 -49.73
CA VAL A 4 -25.24 31.92 -48.30
C VAL A 4 -23.76 32.25 -48.20
N ALA A 5 -23.43 33.37 -47.57
CA ALA A 5 -22.05 33.82 -47.38
C ALA A 5 -21.44 33.17 -46.13
N ALA A 6 -20.22 32.69 -46.23
CA ALA A 6 -19.44 32.25 -45.08
C ALA A 6 -18.88 33.47 -44.32
N ILE A 7 -19.10 33.52 -43.01
CA ILE A 7 -18.50 34.52 -42.13
C ILE A 7 -17.22 33.91 -41.55
N ALA A 8 -16.07 34.48 -41.91
CA ALA A 8 -14.79 34.11 -41.32
C ALA A 8 -14.61 34.86 -39.98
N LEU A 9 -14.37 34.12 -38.89
CA LEU A 9 -14.08 34.70 -37.59
C LEU A 9 -12.57 34.92 -37.47
N ALA A 10 -12.14 36.19 -37.50
CA ALA A 10 -10.72 36.54 -37.31
C ALA A 10 -10.39 36.63 -35.82
N ALA A 11 -9.55 35.72 -35.33
CA ALA A 11 -9.03 35.78 -33.97
C ALA A 11 -7.91 36.82 -33.87
N VAL A 12 -8.08 37.82 -33.00
CA VAL A 12 -7.06 38.82 -32.70
C VAL A 12 -6.11 38.26 -31.64
N LEU A 13 -4.90 37.89 -32.06
CA LEU A 13 -3.80 37.54 -31.16
C LEU A 13 -3.19 38.82 -30.56
N ALA A 14 -3.28 38.98 -29.24
CA ALA A 14 -2.50 39.97 -28.50
C ALA A 14 -1.19 39.32 -28.00
N PRO A 15 -0.03 40.01 -28.10
CA PRO A 15 1.23 39.46 -27.62
C PRO A 15 1.32 39.55 -26.09
N LEU A 16 1.70 38.43 -25.45
CA LEU A 16 2.14 38.42 -24.05
C LEU A 16 3.55 39.04 -23.94
N PRO A 17 3.85 39.80 -22.88
CA PRO A 17 5.20 40.31 -22.65
C PRO A 17 6.13 39.16 -22.26
N ALA A 18 7.32 39.13 -22.87
CA ALA A 18 8.38 38.19 -22.50
C ALA A 18 8.98 38.58 -21.15
N PHE A 19 8.99 37.66 -20.19
CA PHE A 19 9.86 37.76 -19.02
C PHE A 19 11.22 37.17 -19.38
N ALA A 20 12.24 38.03 -19.37
CA ALA A 20 13.63 37.61 -19.45
C ALA A 20 14.00 36.83 -18.18
N GLY A 21 14.76 35.75 -18.34
CA GLY A 21 15.45 35.12 -17.24
C GLY A 21 16.78 35.83 -16.96
N ASP A 22 17.15 35.93 -15.69
CA ASP A 22 18.52 36.17 -15.25
C ASP A 22 18.78 35.30 -14.00
N ASP A 23 19.64 34.30 -14.17
CA ASP A 23 20.29 33.57 -13.08
C ASP A 23 21.63 34.25 -12.79
N PRO A 24 21.89 34.64 -11.53
CA PRO A 24 23.26 34.69 -11.07
C PRO A 24 23.48 33.96 -9.73
N SER A 25 23.89 32.70 -9.83
CA SER A 25 24.95 32.11 -9.02
C SER A 25 24.72 32.02 -7.50
N ILE A 26 24.12 30.91 -7.05
CA ILE A 26 24.27 30.47 -5.67
C ILE A 26 25.72 30.07 -5.44
N ARG A 27 26.45 30.85 -4.64
CA ARG A 27 27.76 30.44 -4.11
C ARG A 27 27.56 29.33 -3.08
N SER A 28 28.21 28.20 -3.31
CA SER A 28 28.42 27.20 -2.27
C SER A 28 29.18 27.81 -1.10
N THR A 29 28.67 27.62 0.12
CA THR A 29 29.48 27.57 1.34
C THR A 29 29.11 26.29 2.06
N ASP A 30 30.09 25.40 2.22
CA ASP A 30 29.91 24.11 2.87
C ASP A 30 29.37 24.25 4.30
N SER A 31 28.39 23.41 4.65
CA SER A 31 28.01 23.14 6.03
C SER A 31 27.57 21.68 6.09
N ALA A 32 28.22 20.90 6.95
CA ALA A 32 28.20 19.45 6.88
C ALA A 32 26.81 18.87 7.17
N GLY A 33 26.11 18.43 6.11
CA GLY A 33 24.89 17.66 6.24
C GLY A 33 25.18 16.27 6.80
N THR A 34 25.01 16.09 8.11
CA THR A 34 24.98 14.76 8.75
C THR A 34 23.80 13.99 8.19
N ALA A 35 24.07 13.00 7.34
CA ALA A 35 23.04 12.12 6.80
C ALA A 35 22.44 11.23 7.90
N TYR A 36 21.29 11.64 8.46
CA TYR A 36 20.56 10.84 9.43
C TYR A 36 19.94 9.62 8.74
N ALA A 37 20.42 8.42 9.10
CA ALA A 37 19.94 7.16 8.56
C ALA A 37 18.58 6.77 9.17
N VAL A 38 17.50 7.31 8.59
CA VAL A 38 16.11 6.96 8.96
C VAL A 38 15.89 5.46 8.75
N HIS A 39 15.76 4.71 9.84
CA HIS A 39 15.38 3.31 9.81
C HIS A 39 13.86 3.18 9.94
N SER A 40 13.17 3.11 8.82
CA SER A 40 11.75 2.75 8.79
C SER A 40 11.55 1.31 9.27
N ARG A 41 11.11 1.16 10.53
CA ARG A 41 10.69 -0.13 11.10
C ARG A 41 9.18 -0.14 11.29
N ALA A 42 8.51 -1.10 10.68
CA ALA A 42 7.09 -1.35 10.93
C ALA A 42 6.88 -1.75 12.40
N ALA A 43 6.27 -0.86 13.18
CA ALA A 43 5.88 -1.12 14.57
C ALA A 43 5.00 -2.37 14.65
N THR A 44 5.37 -3.31 15.55
CA THR A 44 4.74 -4.62 15.60
C THR A 44 3.81 -4.73 16.81
N VAL A 45 2.51 -4.53 16.60
CA VAL A 45 1.50 -4.84 17.61
C VAL A 45 1.16 -6.33 17.53
N ALA A 46 1.54 -7.10 18.55
CA ALA A 46 1.14 -8.49 18.67
C ALA A 46 -0.30 -8.58 19.23
N GLN A 47 -1.21 -9.20 18.47
CA GLN A 47 -2.54 -9.59 18.96
C GLN A 47 -2.71 -11.13 18.98
N PRO A 48 -3.63 -11.67 19.80
CA PRO A 48 -3.72 -13.12 20.03
C PRO A 48 -4.23 -13.89 18.80
N ARG A 49 -3.75 -15.12 18.64
CA ARG A 49 -4.20 -16.04 17.57
C ARG A 49 -5.66 -16.45 17.77
N ALA A 50 -6.57 -15.87 16.98
CA ALA A 50 -7.81 -16.52 16.59
C ALA A 50 -7.62 -17.16 15.21
N GLY A 51 -8.09 -18.40 15.03
CA GLY A 51 -7.89 -19.15 13.77
C GLY A 51 -8.54 -18.43 12.58
N ALA A 52 -7.73 -18.04 11.60
CA ALA A 52 -8.23 -17.39 10.39
C ALA A 52 -9.12 -18.36 9.59
N ARG A 53 -10.35 -17.91 9.28
CA ARG A 53 -11.30 -18.68 8.45
C ARG A 53 -10.90 -18.53 6.98
N LEU A 54 -10.21 -19.54 6.46
CA LEU A 54 -9.82 -19.68 5.06
C LEU A 54 -11.06 -19.85 4.16
N THR A 55 -10.96 -19.37 2.91
CA THR A 55 -11.96 -19.60 1.86
C THR A 55 -11.38 -20.50 0.78
N SER A 56 -11.97 -21.68 0.60
CA SER A 56 -11.49 -22.67 -0.37
C SER A 56 -12.11 -22.43 -1.75
N THR A 57 -11.29 -22.23 -2.77
CA THR A 57 -11.70 -22.25 -4.19
C THR A 57 -11.17 -23.53 -4.82
N GLY A 58 -12.00 -24.21 -5.61
CA GLY A 58 -11.66 -25.52 -6.13
C GLY A 58 -12.81 -26.27 -6.78
N GLY A 59 -12.49 -27.42 -7.36
CA GLY A 59 -13.44 -28.29 -8.06
C GLY A 59 -12.78 -29.61 -8.45
N CYS A 60 -13.57 -30.53 -9.00
CA CYS A 60 -13.09 -31.80 -9.53
C CYS A 60 -13.32 -31.88 -11.03
N ALA A 61 -12.36 -32.47 -11.75
CA ALA A 61 -12.49 -32.82 -13.16
C ALA A 61 -12.50 -34.34 -13.31
N ASP A 62 -13.43 -34.84 -14.12
CA ASP A 62 -13.43 -36.22 -14.58
C ASP A 62 -12.23 -36.46 -15.51
N ALA A 63 -11.58 -37.61 -15.36
CA ALA A 63 -10.57 -38.06 -16.29
C ALA A 63 -11.19 -38.58 -17.59
N THR A 64 -10.39 -38.58 -18.66
CA THR A 64 -10.68 -39.35 -19.88
C THR A 64 -10.71 -40.86 -19.64
N ALA A 65 -10.11 -41.34 -18.54
CA ALA A 65 -10.21 -42.73 -18.10
C ALA A 65 -11.44 -42.95 -17.20
N PRO A 66 -12.34 -43.91 -17.52
CA PRO A 66 -13.56 -44.15 -16.75
C PRO A 66 -13.30 -44.36 -15.26
N GLY A 67 -13.92 -43.53 -14.43
CA GLY A 67 -13.84 -43.62 -12.97
C GLY A 67 -12.51 -43.13 -12.38
N VAL A 68 -11.76 -42.25 -13.05
CA VAL A 68 -10.70 -41.44 -12.41
C VAL A 68 -11.18 -39.99 -12.31
N GLU A 69 -10.90 -39.33 -11.19
CA GLU A 69 -11.27 -37.93 -10.91
C GLU A 69 -10.04 -37.22 -10.31
N VAL A 70 -9.80 -35.96 -10.70
CA VAL A 70 -8.78 -35.10 -10.06
C VAL A 70 -9.45 -33.89 -9.46
N CYS A 71 -9.34 -33.74 -8.15
CA CYS A 71 -9.85 -32.58 -7.41
C CYS A 71 -8.71 -31.65 -7.02
N LEU A 72 -8.91 -30.36 -7.24
CA LEU A 72 -8.06 -29.27 -6.79
C LEU A 72 -8.81 -28.40 -5.79
N ALA A 73 -8.08 -27.91 -4.78
CA ALA A 73 -8.53 -26.83 -3.91
C ALA A 73 -7.33 -25.95 -3.50
N VAL A 74 -7.55 -24.65 -3.39
CA VAL A 74 -6.65 -23.70 -2.72
C VAL A 74 -7.40 -22.94 -1.64
N ASP A 75 -6.81 -22.83 -0.47
CA ASP A 75 -7.34 -22.08 0.65
C ASP A 75 -6.75 -20.67 0.65
N THR A 76 -7.60 -19.67 0.47
CA THR A 76 -7.20 -18.25 0.45
C THR A 76 -7.10 -17.66 1.85
N ALA A 77 -6.00 -16.94 2.09
CA ALA A 77 -5.65 -16.27 3.34
C ALA A 77 -6.61 -15.13 3.72
N LYS A 78 -6.63 -14.77 5.01
CA LYS A 78 -7.04 -13.42 5.46
C LYS A 78 -5.81 -12.65 5.97
N ARG A 79 -5.83 -11.32 5.81
CA ARG A 79 -4.71 -10.39 6.07
C ARG A 79 -3.94 -10.68 7.37
N SER A 80 -2.61 -10.75 7.28
CA SER A 80 -1.64 -11.01 8.37
C SER A 80 -0.24 -10.46 8.01
N SER A 81 0.10 -9.27 8.52
CA SER A 81 1.29 -8.49 8.13
C SER A 81 2.65 -9.00 8.66
N LYS A 82 3.68 -9.08 7.78
CA LYS A 82 5.12 -8.74 7.98
C LYS A 82 6.07 -9.09 6.79
N ALA A 83 7.19 -8.38 6.63
CA ALA A 83 8.12 -8.52 5.49
C ALA A 83 9.62 -8.28 5.85
N GLY A 84 10.56 -8.56 4.92
CA GLY A 84 12.01 -8.28 5.04
C GLY A 84 12.90 -8.76 3.85
N ALA A 85 13.48 -7.85 3.07
CA ALA A 85 13.77 -8.00 1.63
C ALA A 85 14.99 -8.84 1.14
N ASP A 86 15.18 -8.81 -0.20
CA ASP A 86 16.29 -9.29 -1.07
C ASP A 86 16.31 -10.78 -1.48
N ARG A 87 16.92 -11.22 -2.61
CA ARG A 87 17.15 -10.70 -4.01
C ARG A 87 17.73 -11.88 -4.87
N ARG A 88 17.75 -11.96 -6.21
CA ARG A 88 16.78 -11.69 -7.32
C ARG A 88 17.37 -12.22 -8.66
N ALA A 89 16.97 -13.41 -9.14
CA ALA A 89 17.23 -13.91 -10.51
C ALA A 89 16.05 -14.82 -10.95
N ALA A 90 15.38 -14.51 -12.08
CA ALA A 90 14.11 -15.12 -12.53
C ALA A 90 13.20 -15.48 -11.33
N ALA A 91 12.86 -14.46 -10.55
CA ALA A 91 12.86 -14.61 -9.11
C ALA A 91 11.68 -15.44 -8.61
N ALA A 92 12.01 -16.60 -8.01
CA ALA A 92 11.18 -17.16 -6.96
C ALA A 92 10.85 -16.07 -5.93
N VAL A 93 9.65 -16.13 -5.35
CA VAL A 93 9.18 -15.09 -4.42
C VAL A 93 10.22 -14.81 -3.31
N PRO A 94 10.37 -13.56 -2.83
CA PRO A 94 11.40 -13.20 -1.86
C PRO A 94 11.40 -14.09 -0.60
N GLN A 95 12.56 -14.24 0.05
CA GLN A 95 12.68 -15.19 1.17
C GLN A 95 11.71 -14.88 2.32
N TRP A 96 11.41 -13.60 2.61
CA TRP A 96 10.41 -13.24 3.62
C TRP A 96 9.00 -13.68 3.27
N CYS A 97 8.64 -13.71 1.99
CA CYS A 97 7.34 -14.20 1.50
C CYS A 97 7.25 -15.71 1.76
N GLN A 98 8.37 -16.44 1.60
CA GLN A 98 8.47 -17.87 1.93
C GLN A 98 8.50 -18.16 3.45
N GLN A 99 8.91 -17.18 4.26
CA GLN A 99 8.92 -17.27 5.73
C GLN A 99 7.56 -16.95 6.37
N LEU A 100 6.57 -16.48 5.60
CA LEU A 100 5.21 -16.34 6.08
C LEU A 100 4.57 -17.72 6.36
N GLY A 101 3.71 -17.78 7.38
CA GLY A 101 2.90 -18.97 7.62
C GLY A 101 1.89 -19.20 6.48
N THR A 102 1.51 -20.46 6.26
CA THR A 102 0.43 -20.78 5.33
C THR A 102 -0.88 -20.12 5.74
N GLY A 103 -1.60 -19.55 4.78
CA GLY A 103 -2.82 -18.77 5.04
C GLY A 103 -2.56 -17.34 5.53
N ALA A 104 -1.36 -16.79 5.33
CA ALA A 104 -1.02 -15.40 5.66
C ALA A 104 -0.90 -14.49 4.42
N THR A 105 -1.27 -13.22 4.59
CA THR A 105 -1.05 -12.16 3.59
C THR A 105 -0.37 -10.96 4.23
N SER A 106 0.85 -10.66 3.80
CA SER A 106 1.58 -9.47 4.20
C SER A 106 1.52 -8.38 3.13
N MET A 107 1.55 -7.12 3.56
CA MET A 107 1.44 -5.96 2.69
C MET A 107 2.24 -4.80 3.27
N LEU A 108 3.07 -4.21 2.42
CA LEU A 108 3.69 -2.89 2.52
C LEU A 108 3.07 -2.00 1.43
N ARG A 109 3.47 -0.73 1.36
CA ARG A 109 2.92 0.20 0.36
C ARG A 109 3.26 -0.15 -1.09
N THR A 110 4.39 -0.81 -1.33
CA THR A 110 4.89 -1.18 -2.67
C THR A 110 5.21 -2.67 -2.83
N GLU A 111 5.00 -3.49 -1.80
CA GLU A 111 5.19 -4.95 -1.85
C GLU A 111 4.04 -5.66 -1.14
N ALA A 112 3.49 -6.71 -1.73
CA ALA A 112 2.50 -7.58 -1.09
C ALA A 112 2.85 -9.04 -1.33
N CYS A 113 2.63 -9.90 -0.34
CA CYS A 113 2.78 -11.35 -0.47
C CYS A 113 1.57 -12.07 0.13
N THR A 114 1.08 -13.11 -0.55
CA THR A 114 0.05 -14.02 -0.04
C THR A 114 0.54 -15.46 -0.14
N VAL A 115 0.33 -16.24 0.91
CA VAL A 115 0.71 -17.66 0.98
C VAL A 115 -0.54 -18.50 1.16
N SER A 116 -0.91 -19.25 0.12
CA SER A 116 -2.16 -20.01 0.03
C SER A 116 -1.84 -21.52 -0.05
N PRO A 117 -2.16 -22.33 0.98
CA PRO A 117 -2.00 -23.78 0.89
C PRO A 117 -3.07 -24.38 -0.03
N GLY A 118 -2.72 -25.46 -0.72
CA GLY A 118 -3.59 -26.16 -1.65
C GLY A 118 -3.41 -27.67 -1.63
N THR A 119 -4.38 -28.37 -2.20
CA THR A 119 -4.41 -29.84 -2.26
C THR A 119 -4.89 -30.30 -3.62
N LEU A 120 -4.18 -31.27 -4.21
CA LEU A 120 -4.62 -32.07 -5.33
C LEU A 120 -4.87 -33.50 -4.84
N THR A 121 -6.06 -34.06 -5.10
CA THR A 121 -6.32 -35.49 -4.89
C THR A 121 -6.68 -36.17 -6.19
N VAL A 122 -5.97 -37.24 -6.54
CA VAL A 122 -6.39 -38.19 -7.58
C VAL A 122 -7.22 -39.27 -6.91
N ARG A 123 -8.42 -39.48 -7.42
CA ARG A 123 -9.38 -40.50 -6.95
C ARG A 123 -9.63 -41.50 -8.07
N ARG A 124 -9.85 -42.76 -7.70
CA ARG A 124 -10.28 -43.82 -8.61
C ARG A 124 -11.46 -44.58 -8.03
N THR A 125 -12.51 -44.72 -8.82
CA THR A 125 -13.73 -45.48 -8.55
C THR A 125 -13.66 -46.81 -9.28
N GLN A 126 -13.60 -47.92 -8.51
CA GLN A 126 -13.62 -49.28 -9.05
C GLN A 126 -14.73 -50.07 -8.36
N SER A 127 -15.58 -50.74 -9.14
CA SER A 127 -16.70 -51.54 -8.63
C SER A 127 -17.62 -50.77 -7.66
N GLY A 128 -17.85 -49.48 -7.93
CA GLY A 128 -18.66 -48.59 -7.09
C GLY A 128 -17.93 -48.01 -5.85
N VAL A 129 -16.65 -48.33 -5.63
CA VAL A 129 -15.87 -47.85 -4.48
C VAL A 129 -14.82 -46.83 -4.94
N THR A 130 -14.98 -45.57 -4.51
CA THR A 130 -14.00 -44.50 -4.72
C THR A 130 -12.87 -44.57 -3.68
N ARG A 131 -11.62 -44.46 -4.13
CA ARG A 131 -10.42 -44.41 -3.28
C ARG A 131 -9.49 -43.31 -3.76
N VAL A 132 -8.80 -42.63 -2.84
CA VAL A 132 -7.69 -41.72 -3.20
C VAL A 132 -6.49 -42.57 -3.60
N THR A 133 -6.01 -42.41 -4.84
CA THR A 133 -4.84 -43.11 -5.39
C THR A 133 -3.62 -42.20 -5.51
N GLY A 134 -3.80 -40.88 -5.42
CA GLY A 134 -2.71 -39.91 -5.36
C GLY A 134 -3.07 -38.68 -4.52
N LEU A 135 -2.09 -38.13 -3.82
CA LEU A 135 -2.25 -36.91 -3.03
C LEU A 135 -1.03 -36.02 -3.24
N MET A 136 -1.26 -34.76 -3.59
CA MET A 136 -0.26 -33.71 -3.48
C MET A 136 -0.80 -32.60 -2.56
N ARG A 137 0.03 -32.18 -1.61
CA ARG A 137 -0.18 -30.92 -0.86
C ARG A 137 0.85 -29.94 -1.38
N PHE A 138 0.41 -28.73 -1.69
CA PHE A 138 1.26 -27.70 -2.25
C PHE A 138 1.00 -26.36 -1.57
N THR A 139 1.96 -25.45 -1.67
CA THR A 139 1.81 -24.07 -1.23
C THR A 139 2.06 -23.15 -2.42
N VAL A 140 1.11 -22.24 -2.65
CA VAL A 140 1.24 -21.17 -3.64
C VAL A 140 1.64 -19.90 -2.91
N TYR A 141 2.77 -19.33 -3.31
CA TYR A 141 3.21 -18.02 -2.88
C TYR A 141 2.96 -17.05 -4.03
N GLN A 142 2.27 -15.95 -3.76
CA GLN A 142 2.11 -14.84 -4.69
C GLN A 142 2.85 -13.63 -4.13
N HIS A 143 3.61 -12.92 -4.95
CA HIS A 143 4.30 -11.70 -4.58
C HIS A 143 4.08 -10.62 -5.63
N THR A 144 3.59 -9.46 -5.23
CA THR A 144 3.34 -8.32 -6.13
C THR A 144 4.21 -7.14 -5.70
N THR A 145 4.95 -6.54 -6.64
CA THR A 145 5.79 -5.36 -6.41
C THR A 145 5.33 -4.22 -7.30
N THR A 146 5.02 -3.07 -6.71
CA THR A 146 4.63 -1.83 -7.41
C THR A 146 5.72 -0.76 -7.25
N SER A 147 5.54 0.40 -7.86
CA SER A 147 6.45 1.54 -7.71
C SER A 147 5.68 2.85 -7.63
N VAL A 148 6.07 3.72 -6.70
CA VAL A 148 5.48 5.06 -6.54
C VAL A 148 5.78 6.02 -7.72
N THR A 149 6.62 5.62 -8.68
CA THR A 149 6.97 6.41 -9.88
C THR A 149 6.95 5.58 -11.18
N SER A 150 6.20 4.48 -11.24
CA SER A 150 5.98 3.72 -12.48
C SER A 150 4.53 3.23 -12.57
N PRO A 151 3.90 3.27 -13.75
CA PRO A 151 2.59 2.65 -13.98
C PRO A 151 2.68 1.12 -14.15
N VAL A 152 3.89 0.56 -14.21
CA VAL A 152 4.15 -0.88 -14.34
C VAL A 152 4.40 -1.52 -12.97
N TRP A 153 3.75 -2.66 -12.71
CA TRP A 153 4.01 -3.51 -11.54
C TRP A 153 4.27 -4.97 -11.95
N THR A 154 4.90 -5.73 -11.07
CA THR A 154 5.24 -7.15 -11.27
C THR A 154 4.38 -8.03 -10.37
N HIS A 155 3.90 -9.18 -10.87
CA HIS A 155 3.20 -10.21 -10.09
C HIS A 155 3.87 -11.58 -10.31
N GLN A 156 4.52 -12.08 -9.26
CA GLN A 156 5.22 -13.36 -9.23
C GLN A 156 4.37 -14.44 -8.55
N VAL A 157 4.54 -15.68 -8.99
CA VAL A 157 3.99 -16.87 -8.34
C VAL A 157 5.07 -17.91 -8.15
N THR A 158 5.09 -18.60 -7.02
CA THR A 158 5.85 -19.83 -6.79
C THR A 158 4.91 -20.91 -6.30
N VAL A 159 4.93 -22.09 -6.92
CA VAL A 159 4.19 -23.28 -6.49
C VAL A 159 5.21 -24.29 -5.98
N THR A 160 5.10 -24.68 -4.71
CA THR A 160 5.97 -25.69 -4.08
C THR A 160 5.14 -26.90 -3.69
N ALA A 161 5.56 -28.09 -4.08
CA ALA A 161 4.96 -29.35 -3.64
C ALA A 161 5.52 -29.75 -2.27
N ASP A 162 4.77 -29.52 -1.20
CA ASP A 162 5.17 -29.87 0.16
C ASP A 162 5.16 -31.40 0.35
N PHE A 163 4.18 -32.08 -0.23
CA PHE A 163 4.01 -33.53 -0.18
C PHE A 163 3.49 -34.06 -1.52
N VAL A 164 4.04 -35.19 -2.02
CA VAL A 164 3.55 -35.86 -3.25
C VAL A 164 3.56 -37.38 -3.09
N SER A 165 2.44 -38.03 -3.37
CA SER A 165 2.30 -39.49 -3.28
C SER A 165 1.40 -40.10 -4.37
N GLY A 166 1.61 -41.40 -4.63
CA GLY A 166 0.80 -42.20 -5.55
C GLY A 166 0.68 -41.59 -6.95
N ASP A 167 -0.54 -41.64 -7.49
CA ASP A 167 -0.92 -41.15 -8.81
C ASP A 167 -0.72 -39.62 -9.01
N ALA A 168 -0.39 -38.85 -7.96
CA ALA A 168 -0.07 -37.42 -8.07
C ALA A 168 1.42 -37.16 -8.39
N LYS A 169 2.29 -38.18 -8.29
CA LYS A 169 3.72 -38.04 -8.64
C LYS A 169 3.89 -37.80 -10.13
N GLY A 170 4.58 -36.72 -10.48
CA GLY A 170 4.76 -36.33 -11.88
C GLY A 170 3.64 -35.42 -12.38
N THR A 171 2.90 -34.76 -11.48
CA THR A 171 1.94 -33.72 -11.86
C THR A 171 2.66 -32.58 -12.57
N GLU A 172 2.24 -32.27 -13.79
CA GLU A 172 2.69 -31.08 -14.51
C GLU A 172 1.90 -29.84 -14.06
N VAL A 173 2.58 -28.69 -14.02
CA VAL A 173 1.97 -27.39 -13.71
C VAL A 173 2.31 -26.37 -14.80
N ARG A 174 1.30 -25.61 -15.20
CA ARG A 174 1.40 -24.40 -16.03
C ARG A 174 0.71 -23.24 -15.31
N GLY A 175 1.09 -22.01 -15.62
CA GLY A 175 0.43 -20.82 -15.12
C GLY A 175 0.20 -19.82 -16.25
N VAL A 176 -0.92 -19.12 -16.18
CA VAL A 176 -1.21 -17.91 -16.97
C VAL A 176 -1.56 -16.81 -15.97
N ALA A 177 -1.00 -15.62 -16.16
CA ALA A 177 -1.35 -14.44 -15.37
C ALA A 177 -2.40 -13.62 -16.13
N ASP A 178 -3.28 -12.98 -15.38
CA ASP A 178 -4.36 -12.13 -15.90
C ASP A 178 -4.73 -11.09 -14.81
N CYS A 179 -5.50 -10.07 -15.15
CA CYS A 179 -5.80 -8.94 -14.27
C CYS A 179 -7.18 -8.30 -14.56
N SER A 180 -7.85 -7.84 -13.50
CA SER A 180 -9.16 -7.18 -13.58
C SER A 180 -9.10 -5.76 -13.06
N GLY A 181 -9.90 -4.88 -13.65
CA GLY A 181 -9.87 -3.46 -13.40
C GLY A 181 -9.08 -2.75 -14.49
N GLU A 182 -8.36 -1.71 -14.13
CA GLU A 182 -7.59 -0.90 -15.06
C GLU A 182 -6.16 -1.42 -15.18
N CYS A 183 -5.98 -2.44 -16.02
CA CYS A 183 -4.68 -3.03 -16.31
C CYS A 183 -4.61 -3.55 -17.73
N ALA A 184 -3.42 -3.42 -18.33
CA ALA A 184 -3.02 -4.04 -19.57
C ALA A 184 -1.91 -5.07 -19.31
N ASP A 185 -1.93 -6.18 -20.05
CA ASP A 185 -0.85 -7.15 -20.06
C ASP A 185 0.42 -6.51 -20.65
N HIS A 186 1.51 -6.48 -19.87
CA HIS A 186 2.80 -5.97 -20.31
C HIS A 186 3.77 -7.11 -20.65
N SER A 187 3.90 -8.13 -19.79
CA SER A 187 4.59 -9.39 -20.12
C SER A 187 4.24 -10.52 -19.15
N GLN A 188 4.37 -11.79 -19.55
CA GLN A 188 4.27 -12.93 -18.63
C GLN A 188 5.14 -14.12 -19.05
N SER A 189 5.55 -14.91 -18.06
CA SER A 189 6.45 -16.06 -18.18
C SER A 189 6.12 -17.10 -17.11
N PHE A 190 5.83 -18.33 -17.52
CA PHE A 190 5.72 -19.49 -16.62
C PHE A 190 6.27 -20.74 -17.33
N PRO A 191 7.34 -21.37 -16.82
CA PRO A 191 7.88 -22.58 -17.42
C PRO A 191 7.01 -23.79 -17.07
N LEU A 192 6.74 -24.65 -18.06
CA LEU A 192 6.16 -25.97 -17.80
C LEU A 192 7.10 -26.77 -16.88
N ALA A 193 6.60 -27.21 -15.72
CA ALA A 193 7.37 -27.96 -14.75
C ALA A 193 6.62 -29.19 -14.23
N THR A 194 7.37 -30.18 -13.75
CA THR A 194 6.84 -31.45 -13.23
C THR A 194 7.17 -31.60 -11.74
N LEU A 195 6.14 -31.70 -10.90
CA LEU A 195 6.25 -31.85 -9.45
C LEU A 195 6.29 -33.33 -9.07
N SER A 196 7.48 -33.93 -9.17
CA SER A 196 7.70 -35.38 -8.94
C SER A 196 8.05 -35.76 -7.49
N ALA A 197 8.42 -34.80 -6.64
CA ALA A 197 8.89 -35.03 -5.28
C ALA A 197 8.52 -33.87 -4.33
N SER A 198 8.49 -34.13 -3.02
CA SER A 198 8.45 -33.09 -2.00
C SER A 198 9.62 -32.12 -2.14
N GLY A 199 9.35 -30.83 -1.97
CA GLY A 199 10.31 -29.74 -2.15
C GLY A 199 10.53 -29.32 -3.62
N ALA A 200 9.93 -30.01 -4.59
CA ALA A 200 9.94 -29.53 -5.98
C ALA A 200 9.13 -28.23 -6.08
N SER A 201 9.65 -27.24 -6.80
CA SER A 201 8.99 -25.96 -6.99
C SER A 201 9.12 -25.43 -8.42
N VAL A 202 8.16 -24.60 -8.82
CA VAL A 202 8.15 -23.85 -10.07
C VAL A 202 7.77 -22.42 -9.79
N SER A 203 8.36 -21.46 -10.51
CA SER A 203 8.01 -20.04 -10.39
C SER A 203 7.69 -19.42 -11.75
N GLY A 204 6.73 -18.50 -11.76
CA GLY A 204 6.39 -17.65 -12.89
C GLY A 204 6.37 -16.18 -12.48
N GLU A 205 6.48 -15.31 -13.48
CA GLU A 205 6.50 -13.86 -13.32
C GLU A 205 5.66 -13.22 -14.42
N SER A 206 4.82 -12.26 -14.05
CA SER A 206 4.15 -11.36 -14.98
C SER A 206 4.38 -9.91 -14.60
N SER A 207 4.11 -9.03 -15.54
CA SER A 207 4.04 -7.59 -15.35
C SER A 207 2.79 -7.06 -16.05
N PHE A 208 2.17 -6.10 -15.39
CA PHE A 208 1.00 -5.39 -15.88
C PHE A 208 1.30 -3.89 -15.86
N GLU A 209 0.61 -3.15 -16.71
CA GLU A 209 0.71 -1.70 -16.83
C GLU A 209 -0.67 -1.08 -16.64
N TRP A 210 -0.75 0.03 -15.89
CA TRP A 210 -1.96 0.84 -15.85
C TRP A 210 -2.00 1.68 -17.12
N PRO A 211 -3.05 1.56 -17.96
CA PRO A 211 -3.20 2.41 -19.15
C PRO A 211 -3.39 3.85 -18.70
N VAL A 212 -2.33 4.66 -18.80
CA VAL A 212 -2.26 5.98 -18.18
C VAL A 212 -3.15 6.98 -18.90
N GLU A 213 -4.15 7.50 -18.19
CA GLU A 213 -4.82 8.76 -18.50
C GLU A 213 -4.42 9.82 -17.43
N PHE A 214 -4.42 11.10 -17.82
CA PHE A 214 -3.93 12.18 -16.95
C PHE A 214 -5.02 12.63 -15.95
N ASP A 215 -4.62 12.95 -14.71
CA ASP A 215 -5.52 13.22 -13.58
C ASP A 215 -6.51 12.08 -13.24
N GLU A 216 -6.23 10.84 -13.67
CA GLU A 216 -7.03 9.67 -13.33
C GLU A 216 -6.39 8.77 -12.24
N ARG A 217 -7.23 7.92 -11.65
CA ARG A 217 -6.91 6.97 -10.58
C ARG A 217 -7.66 5.67 -10.81
N GLY A 218 -6.91 4.61 -11.08
CA GLY A 218 -7.41 3.27 -11.30
C GLY A 218 -7.17 2.29 -10.16
N THR A 219 -7.92 1.20 -10.15
CA THR A 219 -7.60 0.00 -9.37
C THR A 219 -7.52 -1.25 -10.24
N ALA A 220 -6.61 -2.14 -9.87
CA ALA A 220 -6.30 -3.36 -10.59
C ALA A 220 -6.02 -4.51 -9.62
N THR A 221 -6.52 -5.71 -9.91
CA THR A 221 -6.26 -6.92 -9.12
C THR A 221 -5.71 -8.01 -10.04
N PRO A 222 -4.41 -8.36 -9.94
CA PRO A 222 -3.82 -9.45 -10.72
C PRO A 222 -4.05 -10.83 -10.07
N TRP A 223 -4.12 -11.89 -10.87
CA TRP A 223 -4.12 -13.27 -10.38
C TRP A 223 -3.30 -14.20 -11.28
N TRP A 224 -3.19 -15.46 -10.85
CA TRP A 224 -2.71 -16.55 -11.69
C TRP A 224 -3.77 -17.64 -11.77
N THR A 225 -4.03 -18.12 -12.99
CA THR A 225 -4.72 -19.39 -13.23
C THR A 225 -3.65 -20.48 -13.36
N LEU A 226 -3.60 -21.40 -12.39
CA LEU A 226 -2.66 -22.51 -12.36
C LEU A 226 -3.33 -23.79 -12.85
N SER A 227 -2.81 -24.40 -13.91
CA SER A 227 -3.36 -25.61 -14.52
C SER A 227 -2.51 -26.82 -14.18
N PHE A 228 -3.10 -27.79 -13.48
CA PHE A 228 -2.42 -29.00 -13.01
C PHE A 228 -2.85 -30.22 -13.84
N ARG A 229 -1.89 -30.97 -14.37
CA ARG A 229 -2.13 -32.26 -15.03
C ARG A 229 -1.44 -33.39 -14.27
N ALA A 230 -2.20 -34.13 -13.47
CA ALA A 230 -1.73 -35.39 -12.89
C ALA A 230 -1.56 -36.46 -13.99
N PRO A 231 -0.60 -37.40 -13.89
CA PRO A 231 -0.36 -38.41 -14.94
C PRO A 231 -1.58 -39.21 -15.44
N PRO A 232 -2.61 -39.52 -14.60
CA PRO A 232 -3.79 -40.25 -15.08
C PRO A 232 -4.82 -39.43 -15.88
N ILE A 233 -4.64 -38.10 -16.03
CA ILE A 233 -5.56 -37.23 -16.77
C ILE A 233 -4.89 -36.66 -18.02
N ALA A 234 -5.63 -36.59 -19.13
CA ALA A 234 -5.14 -36.03 -20.39
C ALA A 234 -5.12 -34.50 -20.36
N GLU A 235 -6.22 -33.89 -19.93
CA GLU A 235 -6.39 -32.43 -19.88
C GLU A 235 -5.98 -31.87 -18.51
N PRO A 236 -5.27 -30.72 -18.46
CA PRO A 236 -5.01 -30.01 -17.21
C PRO A 236 -6.29 -29.46 -16.57
N HIS A 237 -6.39 -29.53 -15.25
CA HIS A 237 -7.47 -28.91 -14.48
C HIS A 237 -7.04 -27.53 -13.95
N PRO A 238 -7.74 -26.43 -14.28
CA PRO A 238 -7.37 -25.08 -13.84
C PRO A 238 -7.76 -24.78 -12.38
N LEU A 239 -7.04 -23.85 -11.78
CA LEU A 239 -7.23 -23.35 -10.42
C LEU A 239 -6.86 -21.87 -10.35
N ASP A 240 -7.85 -21.01 -10.19
CA ASP A 240 -7.62 -19.57 -10.01
C ASP A 240 -7.13 -19.28 -8.60
N VAL A 241 -6.00 -18.59 -8.51
CA VAL A 241 -5.39 -18.16 -7.25
C VAL A 241 -5.43 -16.63 -7.18
N PRO A 242 -6.50 -16.05 -6.60
CA PRO A 242 -6.64 -14.60 -6.50
C PRO A 242 -5.63 -14.02 -5.50
N THR A 243 -4.99 -12.90 -5.84
CA THR A 243 -4.23 -12.13 -4.85
C THR A 243 -5.17 -11.45 -3.85
N ALA A 244 -4.71 -11.26 -2.62
CA ALA A 244 -5.43 -10.49 -1.59
C ALA A 244 -5.10 -8.97 -1.63
N ALA A 245 -4.40 -8.52 -2.67
CA ALA A 245 -3.79 -7.20 -2.78
C ALA A 245 -4.20 -6.46 -4.07
N GLU A 246 -5.22 -5.61 -3.96
CA GLU A 246 -5.59 -4.61 -4.97
C GLU A 246 -4.49 -3.55 -5.09
N VAL A 247 -4.06 -3.29 -6.32
CA VAL A 247 -3.14 -2.21 -6.70
C VAL A 247 -3.98 -0.99 -7.05
N ARG A 248 -3.68 0.17 -6.45
CA ARG A 248 -4.14 1.47 -6.94
C ARG A 248 -3.03 2.07 -7.78
N CYS A 249 -3.34 2.51 -9.00
CA CYS A 249 -2.45 3.33 -9.81
C CYS A 249 -3.09 4.72 -10.00
N ASP A 250 -2.27 5.75 -10.08
CA ASP A 250 -2.75 7.13 -10.21
C ASP A 250 -1.71 8.04 -10.85
N ASN A 251 -2.15 9.19 -11.37
CA ASN A 251 -1.28 10.32 -11.69
C ASN A 251 -1.62 11.59 -10.88
N GLU A 252 -2.26 11.44 -9.72
CA GLU A 252 -2.86 12.54 -8.94
C GLU A 252 -1.94 13.12 -7.84
N LEU A 253 -0.73 12.59 -7.65
CA LEU A 253 0.14 12.95 -6.52
C LEU A 253 0.62 14.42 -6.62
N PRO A 254 0.23 15.33 -5.70
CA PRO A 254 0.58 16.74 -5.83
C PRO A 254 2.09 16.98 -5.83
N GLY A 255 2.57 17.67 -6.88
CA GLY A 255 3.98 17.98 -7.09
C GLY A 255 4.80 16.88 -7.80
N VAL A 256 4.16 15.78 -8.23
CA VAL A 256 4.82 14.67 -8.95
C VAL A 256 4.03 14.36 -10.22
N SER A 257 4.67 14.55 -11.38
CA SER A 257 4.04 14.36 -12.70
C SER A 257 4.15 12.94 -13.26
N SER A 258 4.83 12.03 -12.55
CA SER A 258 4.93 10.62 -12.95
C SER A 258 3.82 9.78 -12.33
N PRO A 259 3.17 8.90 -13.12
CA PRO A 259 2.20 7.96 -12.59
C PRO A 259 2.89 6.93 -11.70
N GLY A 260 2.15 6.37 -10.76
CA GLY A 260 2.69 5.43 -9.79
C GLY A 260 1.61 4.53 -9.20
N CYS A 261 2.02 3.34 -8.78
CA CYS A 261 1.15 2.30 -8.26
C CYS A 261 1.52 1.91 -6.82
N VAL A 262 0.52 1.74 -5.95
CA VAL A 262 0.68 1.37 -4.53
C VAL A 262 -0.43 0.44 -4.05
N PHE A 263 -0.17 -0.31 -2.99
CA PHE A 263 -1.21 -0.97 -2.21
C PHE A 263 -1.84 0.04 -1.25
N ALA A 264 -2.91 0.72 -1.69
CA ALA A 264 -3.58 1.77 -0.92
C ALA A 264 -4.06 1.29 0.48
N ALA A 265 -4.39 0.00 0.58
CA ALA A 265 -4.77 -0.65 1.84
C ALA A 265 -3.63 -0.78 2.88
N SER A 266 -2.37 -0.59 2.49
CA SER A 266 -1.25 -0.42 3.41
C SER A 266 -1.19 1.02 3.89
N VAL A 267 -1.67 1.28 5.10
CA VAL A 267 -1.62 2.58 5.78
C VAL A 267 -0.18 2.88 6.20
N PRO A 268 0.50 3.90 5.63
CA PRO A 268 1.86 4.25 6.02
C PRO A 268 1.92 4.91 7.39
N VAL A 269 3.09 4.86 8.02
CA VAL A 269 3.40 5.51 9.29
C VAL A 269 4.58 6.45 9.05
N ILE A 270 4.45 7.72 9.45
CA ILE A 270 5.62 8.60 9.64
C ILE A 270 6.09 8.49 11.08
N THR A 271 7.40 8.32 11.27
CA THR A 271 8.02 8.15 12.58
C THR A 271 9.05 9.25 12.82
N TRP A 272 8.87 10.02 13.89
CA TRP A 272 9.87 10.98 14.38
C TRP A 272 10.49 10.50 15.69
N TYR A 273 11.69 10.99 15.99
CA TYR A 273 12.42 10.67 17.23
C TYR A 273 12.39 11.84 18.20
N SER A 274 11.95 11.58 19.43
CA SER A 274 11.87 12.57 20.52
C SER A 274 13.24 13.18 20.87
N SER A 275 14.33 12.50 20.53
CA SER A 275 15.70 12.98 20.72
C SER A 275 16.16 13.99 19.66
N ALA A 276 15.47 14.07 18.52
CA ALA A 276 15.78 14.99 17.42
C ALA A 276 14.82 16.19 17.40
N LEU A 277 13.56 15.96 17.75
CA LEU A 277 12.49 16.98 17.78
C LEU A 277 11.75 16.91 19.12
N PRO A 278 12.36 17.36 20.23
CA PRO A 278 11.83 17.13 21.58
C PRO A 278 10.54 17.88 21.89
N ALA A 279 10.39 19.14 21.45
CA ALA A 279 9.16 19.90 21.69
C ALA A 279 8.03 19.39 20.77
N TYR A 280 8.30 19.24 19.48
CA TYR A 280 7.33 18.68 18.52
C TYR A 280 6.87 17.27 18.94
N GLY A 281 7.82 16.35 19.18
CA GLY A 281 7.51 14.98 19.58
C GLY A 281 6.73 14.89 20.90
N ARG A 282 6.98 15.81 21.83
CA ARG A 282 6.19 15.93 23.07
C ARG A 282 4.76 16.41 22.79
N HIS A 283 4.57 17.44 21.96
CA HIS A 283 3.23 17.93 21.60
C HIS A 283 2.40 16.82 20.97
N ILE A 284 2.94 16.11 19.99
CA ILE A 284 2.25 15.01 19.31
C ILE A 284 1.91 13.86 20.28
N LYS A 285 2.85 13.46 21.16
CA LYS A 285 2.61 12.41 22.18
C LYS A 285 1.49 12.80 23.14
N GLU A 286 1.52 14.01 23.70
CA GLU A 286 0.49 14.47 24.65
C GLU A 286 -0.87 14.71 23.95
N ALA A 287 -0.86 15.21 22.70
CA ALA A 287 -2.04 15.38 21.86
C ALA A 287 -2.74 14.03 21.60
N GLN A 288 -2.01 13.01 21.15
CA GLN A 288 -2.53 11.65 20.97
C GLN A 288 -3.02 11.04 22.29
N ALA A 289 -2.28 11.20 23.39
CA ALA A 289 -2.69 10.73 24.72
C ALA A 289 -3.99 11.38 25.23
N SER A 290 -4.32 12.61 24.79
CA SER A 290 -5.59 13.28 25.08
C SER A 290 -6.81 12.70 24.32
N GLY A 291 -6.60 11.72 23.44
CA GLY A 291 -7.65 11.05 22.65
C GLY A 291 -7.81 11.57 21.22
N LEU A 292 -6.86 12.36 20.72
CA LEU A 292 -6.80 12.75 19.31
C LEU A 292 -6.40 11.57 18.41
N PRO A 293 -6.84 11.54 17.13
CA PRO A 293 -6.55 10.45 16.21
C PRO A 293 -5.07 10.45 15.77
N GLY A 294 -4.67 9.44 15.00
CA GLY A 294 -3.42 9.41 14.26
C GLY A 294 -2.36 8.45 14.79
N SER A 295 -2.40 8.02 16.04
CA SER A 295 -1.41 7.04 16.56
C SER A 295 -1.60 5.65 15.95
N PRO A 296 -0.51 4.89 15.69
CA PRO A 296 -0.59 3.49 15.26
C PRO A 296 -1.43 2.64 16.22
N GLY A 297 -2.21 1.72 15.68
CA GLY A 297 -3.02 0.79 16.48
C GLY A 297 -4.28 1.39 17.14
N SER A 298 -4.50 2.70 17.06
CA SER A 298 -5.72 3.37 17.58
C SER A 298 -7.01 3.03 16.82
N GLY A 299 -6.89 2.49 15.60
CA GLY A 299 -8.02 2.32 14.67
C GLY A 299 -8.54 3.63 14.07
N ARG A 300 -7.89 4.77 14.36
CA ARG A 300 -8.27 6.11 13.91
C ARG A 300 -7.06 6.78 13.23
N PRO A 301 -6.78 6.50 11.94
CA PRO A 301 -5.73 7.21 11.20
C PRO A 301 -6.05 8.70 11.02
N LEU A 302 -5.07 9.46 10.55
CA LEU A 302 -5.31 10.77 9.92
C LEU A 302 -5.50 10.56 8.42
N HIS A 303 -6.30 11.38 7.75
CA HIS A 303 -6.47 11.33 6.29
C HIS A 303 -5.91 12.61 5.66
N ARG A 304 -5.05 12.48 4.63
CA ARG A 304 -4.42 13.65 3.98
C ARG A 304 -5.47 14.54 3.33
N LEU A 305 -5.38 15.85 3.57
CA LEU A 305 -6.16 16.90 2.94
C LEU A 305 -5.25 17.71 2.01
N THR A 306 -5.55 17.74 0.72
CA THR A 306 -4.76 18.43 -0.31
C THR A 306 -5.32 19.81 -0.67
N ASN A 307 -6.60 20.08 -0.40
CA ASN A 307 -7.22 21.37 -0.71
C ASN A 307 -6.59 22.52 0.12
N PRO A 308 -5.89 23.49 -0.50
CA PRO A 308 -5.14 24.52 0.22
C PRO A 308 -6.04 25.49 0.99
N ALA A 309 -7.28 25.71 0.53
CA ALA A 309 -8.23 26.59 1.23
C ALA A 309 -8.67 25.97 2.56
N PHE A 310 -8.97 24.67 2.59
CA PHE A 310 -9.32 23.99 3.85
C PHE A 310 -8.11 23.80 4.77
N GLN A 311 -6.90 23.59 4.23
CA GLN A 311 -5.68 23.63 5.04
C GLN A 311 -5.54 24.98 5.76
N GLU A 312 -5.78 26.10 5.06
CA GLU A 312 -5.65 27.42 5.68
C GLU A 312 -6.71 27.67 6.76
N VAL A 313 -7.95 27.22 6.56
CA VAL A 313 -8.98 27.30 7.61
C VAL A 313 -8.63 26.39 8.80
N ASN A 314 -7.99 25.23 8.57
CA ASN A 314 -7.47 24.39 9.66
C ASN A 314 -6.38 25.13 10.47
N ARG A 315 -5.40 25.76 9.81
CA ARG A 315 -4.36 26.59 10.48
C ARG A 315 -4.98 27.74 11.26
N ALA A 316 -5.88 28.50 10.63
CA ALA A 316 -6.55 29.63 11.26
C ALA A 316 -7.42 29.23 12.47
N THR A 317 -7.90 27.98 12.52
CA THR A 317 -8.69 27.45 13.65
C THR A 317 -7.79 26.96 14.79
N SER A 318 -6.72 26.23 14.48
CA SER A 318 -5.79 25.69 15.49
C SER A 318 -4.84 26.76 16.04
N CYS A 319 -4.28 27.56 15.15
CA CYS A 319 -3.15 28.46 15.36
C CYS A 319 -3.40 29.87 14.77
N PRO A 320 -4.50 30.57 15.12
CA PRO A 320 -4.82 31.88 14.56
C PRO A 320 -3.69 32.91 14.71
N SER A 321 -3.69 33.91 13.82
CA SER A 321 -2.72 35.02 13.87
C SER A 321 -2.83 35.89 15.12
N SER A 322 -3.97 35.84 15.83
CA SER A 322 -4.19 36.51 17.11
C SER A 322 -3.47 35.88 18.30
N LEU A 323 -3.00 34.63 18.21
CA LEU A 323 -2.18 34.02 19.25
C LEU A 323 -0.79 34.70 19.32
N PRO A 324 -0.37 35.23 20.48
CA PRO A 324 0.99 35.72 20.65
C PRO A 324 2.00 34.59 20.39
N ARG A 325 3.00 34.88 19.55
CA ARG A 325 4.11 33.96 19.26
C ARG A 325 5.36 34.51 19.98
N PRO A 326 5.95 33.79 20.95
CA PRO A 326 7.23 34.16 21.53
C PRO A 326 8.35 34.24 20.48
N SER A 327 9.48 34.87 20.82
CA SER A 327 10.67 34.87 19.96
C SER A 327 11.08 33.43 19.64
N ASP A 328 11.40 33.17 18.38
CA ASP A 328 11.91 31.87 17.90
C ASP A 328 10.93 30.70 18.12
N LYS A 329 9.64 31.03 18.35
CA LYS A 329 8.54 30.07 18.51
C LYS A 329 7.47 30.25 17.44
N SER A 330 6.97 29.11 16.99
CA SER A 330 5.86 28.99 16.05
C SER A 330 4.77 28.12 16.66
N CYS A 331 3.53 28.32 16.20
CA CYS A 331 2.41 27.51 16.65
C CYS A 331 2.36 26.21 15.83
N ASP A 332 2.55 25.08 16.51
CA ASP A 332 2.33 23.73 15.99
C ASP A 332 0.93 23.23 16.38
N GLU A 333 0.37 22.34 15.56
CA GLU A 333 -1.05 21.99 15.54
C GLU A 333 -1.26 20.50 15.28
N TYR A 334 -2.12 19.87 16.11
CA TYR A 334 -2.46 18.46 15.96
C TYR A 334 -3.96 18.20 16.13
N PRO A 335 -4.63 17.48 15.21
CA PRO A 335 -4.11 16.98 13.94
C PRO A 335 -3.70 18.09 12.96
N PHE A 336 -2.76 17.77 12.06
CA PHE A 336 -2.12 18.76 11.18
C PHE A 336 -3.13 19.47 10.26
N ALA A 337 -2.84 20.70 9.85
CA ALA A 337 -3.68 21.40 8.89
C ALA A 337 -3.84 20.66 7.54
N SER A 338 -2.85 19.87 7.13
CA SER A 338 -2.89 18.99 5.96
C SER A 338 -3.67 17.68 6.18
N THR A 339 -4.62 17.65 7.13
CA THR A 339 -5.48 16.49 7.40
C THR A 339 -6.95 16.84 7.53
N TYR A 340 -7.82 15.89 7.21
CA TYR A 340 -9.27 16.02 7.40
C TYR A 340 -9.65 16.09 8.90
N GLU A 341 -8.82 15.58 9.79
CA GLU A 341 -8.99 15.69 11.24
C GLU A 341 -8.45 17.02 11.82
N GLY A 342 -7.89 17.91 10.98
CA GLY A 342 -7.36 19.21 11.39
C GLY A 342 -8.40 20.16 11.99
N GLY A 343 -7.94 21.29 12.56
CA GLY A 343 -8.73 22.13 13.49
C GLY A 343 -10.16 22.49 13.06
N TYR A 344 -10.38 22.79 11.78
CA TYR A 344 -11.70 23.09 11.22
C TYR A 344 -12.42 21.84 10.71
N THR A 345 -11.79 21.08 9.82
CA THR A 345 -12.41 19.91 9.16
C THR A 345 -12.74 18.78 10.13
N GLY A 346 -12.02 18.68 11.24
CA GLY A 346 -12.27 17.79 12.37
C GLY A 346 -13.38 18.25 13.33
N GLY A 347 -14.05 19.38 13.07
CA GLY A 347 -15.23 19.84 13.80
C GLY A 347 -15.17 21.24 14.40
N GLY A 348 -14.14 22.04 14.10
CA GLY A 348 -14.06 23.48 14.42
C GLY A 348 -14.03 23.86 15.90
N THR A 349 -14.03 22.87 16.79
CA THR A 349 -14.13 23.02 18.24
C THR A 349 -13.24 21.98 18.92
N GLY A 350 -13.15 21.99 20.25
CA GLY A 350 -12.37 20.97 20.95
C GLY A 350 -10.90 21.33 21.19
N GLY A 351 -10.51 22.59 20.98
CA GLY A 351 -9.15 23.11 21.22
C GLY A 351 -8.62 22.81 22.62
N ARG A 352 -7.35 22.41 22.68
CA ARG A 352 -6.57 22.14 23.90
C ARG A 352 -5.14 22.63 23.75
N THR A 353 -4.44 22.67 24.87
CA THR A 353 -3.00 22.89 24.95
C THR A 353 -2.47 22.23 26.23
N PHE A 354 -1.19 22.37 26.51
CA PHE A 354 -0.51 21.77 27.66
C PHE A 354 0.24 22.83 28.48
N GLU A 355 0.54 22.55 29.75
CA GLU A 355 1.11 23.53 30.69
C GLU A 355 2.43 24.15 30.22
N TRP A 356 3.16 23.48 29.33
CA TRP A 356 4.46 23.87 28.80
C TRP A 356 4.39 24.54 27.42
N CYS A 357 3.20 24.65 26.83
CA CYS A 357 3.01 25.06 25.42
C CYS A 357 2.92 26.57 25.16
N GLU A 358 3.11 27.40 26.20
CA GLU A 358 3.10 28.88 26.11
C GLU A 358 1.87 29.52 25.42
N ILE A 359 0.75 28.80 25.31
CA ILE A 359 -0.54 29.31 24.81
C ILE A 359 -1.30 30.00 25.96
N ALA A 360 -1.53 31.30 25.83
CA ALA A 360 -2.24 32.10 26.82
C ALA A 360 -3.79 32.12 26.66
N ASP A 361 -4.32 31.65 25.52
CA ASP A 361 -5.77 31.57 25.26
C ASP A 361 -6.38 30.34 25.96
N SER A 362 -6.80 30.53 27.22
CA SER A 362 -7.47 29.47 27.99
C SER A 362 -8.95 29.27 27.65
N ASP A 363 -9.57 30.16 26.87
CA ASP A 363 -10.97 30.03 26.47
C ASP A 363 -11.10 29.01 25.33
N THR A 364 -10.26 29.16 24.31
CA THR A 364 -10.17 28.29 23.13
C THR A 364 -9.32 27.04 23.41
N HIS A 365 -8.13 27.20 24.00
CA HIS A 365 -7.14 26.14 24.17
C HIS A 365 -7.01 25.74 25.65
N ARG A 366 -7.84 24.77 26.06
CA ARG A 366 -7.92 24.36 27.47
C ARG A 366 -6.89 23.30 27.85
N ILE A 367 -6.15 23.55 28.93
CA ILE A 367 -5.28 22.56 29.58
C ILE A 367 -6.12 21.41 30.17
N GLY A 368 -5.63 20.18 30.07
CA GLY A 368 -6.29 18.98 30.62
C GLY A 368 -7.53 18.50 29.86
N ARG A 369 -7.86 19.12 28.70
CA ARG A 369 -8.98 18.69 27.86
C ARG A 369 -8.68 17.39 27.11
N THR A 370 -9.66 16.50 27.05
CA THR A 370 -9.61 15.24 26.29
C THR A 370 -10.77 15.12 25.30
N GLY A 371 -10.72 14.12 24.41
CA GLY A 371 -11.76 13.83 23.43
C GLY A 371 -11.55 14.51 22.06
N PRO A 372 -12.59 14.64 21.21
CA PRO A 372 -12.48 15.22 19.86
C PRO A 372 -12.02 16.68 19.84
N GLY A 373 -11.45 17.10 18.71
CA GLY A 373 -10.99 18.47 18.46
C GLY A 373 -9.55 18.54 17.96
N PHE A 374 -8.85 19.59 18.38
CA PHE A 374 -7.45 19.85 18.05
C PHE A 374 -6.63 20.24 19.29
N SER A 375 -5.32 20.32 19.11
CA SER A 375 -4.31 20.77 20.04
C SER A 375 -3.41 21.79 19.36
N ALA A 376 -2.96 22.80 20.11
CA ALA A 376 -1.96 23.74 19.65
C ALA A 376 -0.89 24.00 20.71
N CYS A 377 0.34 24.26 20.26
CA CYS A 377 1.49 24.45 21.12
C CYS A 377 2.48 25.42 20.49
N MET A 378 3.00 26.40 21.26
CA MET A 378 4.15 27.17 20.80
C MET A 378 5.41 26.34 21.01
N ILE A 379 6.03 25.93 19.90
CA ILE A 379 7.27 25.15 19.89
C ILE A 379 8.32 25.86 19.05
N ASP A 380 9.54 25.33 19.07
CA ASP A 380 10.64 25.89 18.27
C ASP A 380 10.31 25.98 16.77
N GLU A 381 10.63 27.13 16.15
CA GLU A 381 10.36 27.34 14.73
C GLU A 381 11.18 26.41 13.83
N GLU A 382 12.42 26.05 14.22
CA GLU A 382 13.23 25.10 13.47
C GLU A 382 12.68 23.67 13.57
N GLU A 383 12.25 23.24 14.77
CA GLU A 383 11.60 21.93 14.95
C GLU A 383 10.31 21.83 14.13
N ASN A 384 9.42 22.82 14.22
CA ASN A 384 8.11 22.80 13.56
C ASN A 384 8.25 22.83 12.03
N SER A 385 9.05 23.76 11.49
CA SER A 385 9.28 23.87 10.04
C SER A 385 10.05 22.68 9.48
N GLY A 386 10.91 22.04 10.28
CA GLY A 386 11.55 20.76 9.99
C GLY A 386 10.54 19.64 9.82
N ALA A 387 9.74 19.36 10.84
CA ALA A 387 8.74 18.30 10.81
C ALA A 387 7.67 18.51 9.72
N GLY A 388 7.20 19.75 9.54
CA GLY A 388 6.25 20.11 8.48
C GLY A 388 6.77 19.84 7.07
N ARG A 389 8.07 20.03 6.82
CA ARG A 389 8.73 19.66 5.55
C ARG A 389 8.82 18.14 5.38
N GLU A 390 9.12 17.43 6.47
CA GLU A 390 9.27 15.97 6.47
C GLU A 390 7.96 15.21 6.19
N LEU A 391 6.79 15.78 6.49
CA LEU A 391 5.51 15.24 6.01
C LEU A 391 5.49 15.05 4.49
N ASN A 392 6.06 15.98 3.72
CA ASN A 392 6.09 15.84 2.27
C ASN A 392 7.21 14.91 1.79
N THR A 393 8.42 15.07 2.33
CA THR A 393 9.63 14.37 1.85
C THR A 393 9.79 12.94 2.37
N LEU A 394 9.20 12.60 3.52
CA LEU A 394 9.31 11.26 4.13
C LEU A 394 8.00 10.46 4.05
N LEU A 395 6.83 11.11 3.98
CA LEU A 395 5.53 10.45 3.95
C LEU A 395 4.80 10.61 2.62
N TYR A 396 4.36 11.82 2.28
CA TYR A 396 3.38 12.01 1.21
C TYR A 396 3.90 11.60 -0.18
N ILE A 397 5.13 11.97 -0.52
CA ILE A 397 5.76 11.56 -1.79
C ILE A 397 6.22 10.09 -1.73
N PRO A 398 7.04 9.64 -0.76
CA PRO A 398 7.62 8.28 -0.79
C PRO A 398 6.59 7.15 -0.67
N TYR A 399 5.42 7.42 -0.08
CA TYR A 399 4.34 6.44 0.05
C TYR A 399 3.14 6.76 -0.87
N ARG A 400 3.23 7.78 -1.73
CA ARG A 400 2.16 8.22 -2.65
C ARG A 400 0.80 8.30 -1.95
N VAL A 401 0.77 9.11 -0.88
CA VAL A 401 -0.42 9.36 -0.05
C VAL A 401 -1.25 10.43 -0.75
N LEU A 402 -2.37 10.07 -1.37
CA LEU A 402 -3.24 11.02 -2.07
C LEU A 402 -4.19 11.75 -1.12
N ASP A 403 -5.04 12.61 -1.66
CA ASP A 403 -6.18 13.14 -0.92
C ASP A 403 -7.07 12.01 -0.37
N ASN A 404 -7.48 12.16 0.89
CA ASN A 404 -8.22 11.21 1.70
C ASN A 404 -7.52 9.86 1.95
N ASP A 405 -6.25 9.67 1.56
CA ASP A 405 -5.50 8.48 1.97
C ASP A 405 -5.21 8.52 3.48
N PRO A 406 -5.42 7.40 4.21
CA PRO A 406 -5.09 7.29 5.63
C PRO A 406 -3.57 7.20 5.85
N PHE A 407 -3.10 7.73 6.97
CA PHE A 407 -1.75 7.53 7.50
C PHE A 407 -1.74 7.60 9.05
N HIS A 408 -0.64 7.16 9.65
CA HIS A 408 -0.39 7.26 11.09
C HIS A 408 0.86 8.10 11.38
N VAL A 409 0.91 8.62 12.61
CA VAL A 409 2.04 9.37 13.17
C VAL A 409 2.54 8.67 14.42
N GLU A 410 3.80 8.25 14.42
CA GLU A 410 4.48 7.67 15.56
C GLU A 410 5.60 8.60 16.05
N ILE A 411 5.74 8.75 17.36
CA ILE A 411 6.90 9.39 17.97
C ILE A 411 7.59 8.34 18.83
N GLN A 412 8.86 8.06 18.54
CA GLN A 412 9.71 7.16 19.33
C GLN A 412 10.44 7.96 20.42
#